data_AF-A0A9C9G337-F1
#
_entry.id   AF-A0A9C9G337-F1
#
_cell.length_a   1.000
_cell.length_b   1.000
_cell.length_c   1.000
_cell.angle_alpha   90.00
_cell.angle_beta   90.00
_cell.angle_gamma   90.00
#
_symmetry.space_group_name_H-M   'P 1'
#
loop_
_entity.id
_entity.type
_entity.pdbx_description
1 polymer ?
#
loop_
_entity_poly.entity_id
_entity_poly.type
_entity_poly.pdbx_seq_one_letter_code
_entity_poly.pdbx_strand_id
1 'polypeptide(L)'
;MYVTNRQFDHKNNPLRWVLLFVAALILGACSSQQHSDLDAYVADVKQKTKGRIEPLPEVKTYESEVYDATELRDPFTPYEEEPSEELSVPGPVPDTNRKREALESFPLDSLAFVGNLEKGGTLWGLVQAPDDS
;
A
#
# COMPACT_ATOMS: atom_id res chain seq x y z
N MET A 1 12.57 -37.24 -61.43
CA MET A 1 12.28 -36.13 -60.50
C MET A 1 11.47 -35.09 -61.27
N TYR A 2 10.14 -35.11 -61.14
CA TYR A 2 9.28 -34.10 -61.78
C TYR A 2 9.03 -32.99 -60.77
N VAL A 3 9.63 -31.82 -61.01
CA VAL A 3 9.21 -30.57 -60.36
C VAL A 3 8.20 -29.93 -61.29
N THR A 4 6.91 -30.04 -60.96
CA THR A 4 5.85 -29.32 -61.66
C THR A 4 5.72 -27.93 -61.04
N ASN A 5 6.25 -26.94 -61.73
CA ASN A 5 5.99 -25.53 -61.46
C ASN A 5 4.54 -25.24 -61.87
N ARG A 6 3.63 -25.11 -60.89
CA ARG A 6 2.25 -24.69 -61.13
C ARG A 6 2.25 -23.22 -61.53
N GLN A 7 2.11 -22.95 -62.82
CA GLN A 7 1.79 -21.61 -63.30
C GLN A 7 0.44 -21.19 -62.72
N PHE A 8 0.44 -20.14 -61.89
CA PHE A 8 -0.78 -19.49 -61.44
C PHE A 8 -1.39 -18.75 -62.64
N ASP A 9 -2.43 -19.36 -63.22
CA ASP A 9 -3.19 -18.79 -64.32
C ASP A 9 -3.94 -17.53 -63.82
N HIS A 10 -3.47 -16.35 -64.23
CA HIS A 10 -4.06 -15.04 -63.96
C HIS A 10 -5.14 -14.70 -65.00
N LYS A 11 -6.13 -15.59 -65.19
CA LYS A 11 -7.31 -15.26 -65.99
C LYS A 11 -8.14 -14.18 -65.28
N ASN A 12 -8.53 -13.16 -66.06
CA ASN A 12 -9.35 -11.99 -65.69
C ASN A 12 -10.76 -12.39 -65.23
N ASN A 13 -10.85 -13.07 -64.10
CA ASN A 13 -12.12 -13.44 -63.50
C ASN A 13 -12.59 -12.27 -62.63
N PRO A 14 -13.71 -11.61 -62.96
CA PRO A 14 -14.23 -10.50 -62.16
C PRO A 14 -14.53 -10.93 -60.72
N LEU A 15 -14.77 -12.23 -60.53
CA LEU A 15 -14.95 -12.88 -59.24
C LEU A 15 -13.72 -12.79 -58.33
N ARG A 16 -12.49 -12.84 -58.87
CA ARG A 16 -11.25 -12.69 -58.06
C ARG A 16 -11.10 -11.26 -57.56
N TRP A 17 -11.45 -10.28 -58.39
CA TRP A 17 -11.44 -8.86 -58.00
C TRP A 17 -12.50 -8.55 -56.95
N VAL A 18 -13.72 -9.08 -57.10
CA VAL A 18 -14.77 -8.97 -56.08
C VAL A 18 -14.33 -9.60 -54.76
N LEU A 19 -13.72 -10.79 -54.80
CA LEU A 19 -13.18 -11.45 -53.60
C LEU A 19 -12.09 -10.62 -52.91
N LEU A 20 -11.17 -10.02 -53.67
CA LEU A 20 -10.14 -9.14 -53.12
C LEU A 20 -10.73 -7.86 -52.52
N PHE A 21 -11.76 -7.30 -53.15
CA PHE A 21 -12.44 -6.10 -52.65
C PHE A 21 -13.22 -6.38 -51.35
N VAL A 22 -13.92 -7.51 -51.29
CA VAL A 22 -14.62 -7.97 -50.10
C VAL A 22 -13.62 -8.27 -48.98
N ALA A 23 -12.48 -8.90 -49.28
CA ALA A 23 -11.43 -9.11 -48.30
C ALA A 23 -10.89 -7.78 -47.75
N ALA A 24 -10.61 -6.79 -48.60
CA ALA A 24 -10.15 -5.48 -48.16
C ALA A 24 -11.16 -4.75 -47.26
N LEU A 25 -12.47 -4.86 -47.56
CA LEU A 25 -13.53 -4.30 -46.72
C LEU A 25 -13.62 -4.98 -45.36
N ILE A 26 -13.46 -6.30 -45.29
CA ILE A 26 -13.47 -7.05 -44.02
C ILE A 26 -12.27 -6.65 -43.13
N LEU A 27 -11.10 -6.36 -43.71
CA LEU A 27 -9.94 -5.87 -42.96
C LEU A 27 -10.17 -4.46 -42.38
N GLY A 28 -10.95 -3.60 -43.04
CA GLY A 28 -11.26 -2.24 -42.58
C GLY A 28 -12.51 -2.13 -41.69
N ALA A 29 -13.36 -3.16 -41.67
CA ALA A 29 -14.66 -3.12 -40.97
C ALA A 29 -14.55 -3.08 -39.43
N CYS A 30 -13.38 -3.38 -38.88
CA CYS A 30 -13.11 -3.29 -37.43
C CYS A 30 -12.45 -1.95 -37.02
N SER A 31 -12.56 -0.91 -37.85
CA SER A 31 -12.16 0.45 -37.51
C SER A 31 -13.36 1.24 -36.96
N SER A 32 -14.04 0.70 -35.95
CA SER A 32 -15.08 1.47 -35.25
C SER A 32 -14.43 2.50 -34.32
N GLN A 33 -15.10 3.63 -34.19
CA GLN A 33 -14.72 4.85 -33.48
C GLN A 33 -14.63 4.66 -31.94
N GLN A 34 -14.06 3.56 -31.43
CA GLN A 34 -14.05 3.21 -30.00
C GLN A 34 -13.29 4.19 -29.09
N HIS A 35 -12.55 5.15 -29.65
CA HIS A 35 -11.66 6.03 -28.88
C HIS A 35 -12.11 7.49 -28.82
N SER A 36 -13.33 7.83 -29.26
CA SER A 36 -13.82 9.21 -29.21
C SER A 36 -13.82 9.81 -27.79
N ASP A 37 -14.03 8.98 -26.77
CA ASP A 37 -13.97 9.38 -25.37
C ASP A 37 -12.53 9.69 -24.91
N LEU A 38 -11.57 8.89 -25.35
CA LEU A 38 -10.14 9.15 -25.08
C LEU A 38 -9.67 10.43 -25.77
N ASP A 39 -10.10 10.66 -27.01
CA ASP A 39 -9.79 11.88 -27.75
C ASP A 39 -10.36 13.13 -27.05
N ALA A 40 -11.61 13.03 -26.57
CA ALA A 40 -12.26 14.09 -25.81
C ALA A 40 -11.56 14.35 -24.46
N TYR A 41 -11.19 13.30 -23.73
CA TYR A 41 -10.45 13.39 -22.48
C TYR A 41 -9.07 14.04 -22.67
N VAL A 42 -8.33 13.65 -23.71
CA VAL A 42 -7.03 14.24 -24.03
C VAL A 42 -7.17 15.72 -24.39
N ALA A 43 -8.23 16.10 -25.12
CA ALA A 43 -8.51 17.50 -25.43
C ALA A 43 -8.81 18.33 -24.17
N ASP A 44 -9.63 17.80 -23.26
CA ASP A 44 -9.95 18.43 -21.97
C ASP A 44 -8.70 18.62 -21.09
N VAL A 45 -7.87 17.57 -20.95
CA VAL A 45 -6.62 17.65 -20.17
C VAL A 45 -5.64 18.65 -20.76
N LYS A 46 -5.55 18.76 -22.09
CA LYS A 46 -4.69 19.75 -22.76
C LYS A 46 -5.17 21.19 -22.58
N GLN A 47 -6.48 21.40 -22.44
CA GLN A 47 -7.08 22.72 -22.23
C GLN A 47 -6.95 23.20 -20.78
N LYS A 48 -6.69 22.30 -19.82
CA LYS A 48 -6.43 22.68 -18.43
C LYS A 48 -5.12 23.47 -18.36
N THR A 49 -5.25 24.78 -18.15
CA THR A 49 -4.12 25.68 -17.91
C THR A 49 -3.28 25.15 -16.76
N LYS A 50 -1.97 24.99 -16.99
CA LYS A 50 -1.03 24.63 -15.93
C LYS A 50 -1.15 25.69 -14.83
N GLY A 51 -1.63 25.28 -13.65
CA GLY A 51 -1.73 26.16 -12.50
C GLY A 51 -0.39 26.82 -12.21
N ARG A 52 -0.42 28.02 -11.62
CA ARG A 52 0.80 28.68 -11.14
C ARG A 52 1.43 27.77 -10.08
N ILE A 53 2.54 27.14 -10.42
CA ILE A 53 3.34 26.36 -9.46
C ILE A 53 3.88 27.37 -8.46
N GLU A 54 3.62 27.15 -7.18
CA GLU A 54 4.23 27.96 -6.13
C GLU A 54 5.75 27.84 -6.23
N PRO A 55 6.49 28.95 -6.11
CA PRO A 55 7.94 28.90 -6.14
C PRO A 55 8.46 27.94 -5.07
N LEU A 56 9.63 27.33 -5.33
CA LEU A 56 10.24 26.45 -4.35
C LEU A 56 10.39 27.21 -3.02
N PRO A 57 10.07 26.57 -1.89
CA PRO A 57 10.26 27.20 -0.59
C PRO A 57 11.73 27.53 -0.41
N GLU A 58 12.00 28.67 0.24
CA GLU A 58 13.36 29.03 0.60
C GLU A 58 13.93 28.00 1.58
N VAL A 59 15.14 27.53 1.31
CA VAL A 59 15.85 26.61 2.20
C VAL A 59 16.19 27.38 3.47
N LYS A 60 15.55 27.03 4.58
CA LYS A 60 15.90 27.59 5.89
C LYS A 60 17.30 27.10 6.26
N THR A 61 18.19 28.03 6.61
CA THR A 61 19.48 27.68 7.20
C THR A 61 19.22 26.93 8.51
N TYR A 62 19.91 25.80 8.68
CA TYR A 62 19.90 25.08 9.95
C TYR A 62 20.59 25.94 11.01
N GLU A 63 19.82 26.40 12.00
CA GLU A 63 20.37 26.96 13.23
C GLU A 63 20.73 25.79 14.13
N SER A 64 22.03 25.60 14.37
CA SER A 64 22.50 24.60 15.32
C SER A 64 22.17 25.07 16.72
N GLU A 65 21.15 24.47 17.33
CA GLU A 65 20.94 24.59 18.77
C GLU A 65 22.15 23.97 19.47
N VAL A 66 22.86 24.78 20.26
CA VAL A 66 23.99 24.27 21.05
C VAL A 66 23.43 23.40 22.16
N TYR A 67 23.75 22.11 22.14
CA TYR A 67 23.37 21.18 23.18
C TYR A 67 24.20 21.45 24.44
N ASP A 68 23.67 22.28 25.34
CA ASP A 68 24.29 22.56 26.63
C ASP A 68 23.72 21.65 27.72
N ALA A 69 24.16 20.39 27.71
CA ALA A 69 23.87 19.43 28.78
C ALA A 69 25.09 19.19 29.68
N THR A 70 26.10 20.05 29.62
CA THR A 70 27.33 19.89 30.42
C THR A 70 27.07 20.07 31.91
N GLU A 71 26.06 20.86 32.27
CA GLU A 71 25.61 21.05 33.66
C GLU A 71 24.51 20.06 34.09
N LEU A 72 23.99 19.23 33.17
CA LEU A 72 22.98 18.23 33.49
C LEU A 72 23.65 16.95 34.00
N ARG A 73 23.00 16.29 34.97
CA ARG A 73 23.42 14.96 35.42
C ARG A 73 23.39 13.98 34.26
N ASP A 74 24.40 13.12 34.19
CA ASP A 74 24.49 12.07 33.17
C ASP A 74 23.28 11.11 33.28
N PRO A 75 22.43 11.01 32.23
CA PRO A 75 21.25 10.16 32.24
C PRO A 75 21.56 8.66 32.31
N PHE A 76 22.81 8.26 32.11
CA PHE A 76 23.27 6.87 32.20
C PHE A 76 23.95 6.54 33.53
N THR A 77 24.10 7.50 34.43
CA THR A 77 24.56 7.21 35.79
C THR A 77 23.41 6.63 36.62
N PRO A 78 23.58 5.43 37.21
CA PRO A 78 22.58 4.84 38.09
C PRO A 78 22.15 5.84 39.16
N TYR A 79 20.85 5.97 39.38
CA TYR A 79 20.35 6.74 40.52
C TYR A 79 20.68 5.93 41.78
N GLU A 80 21.53 6.48 42.65
CA GLU A 80 21.62 5.97 44.01
C GLU A 80 20.33 6.43 44.69
N GLU A 81 19.38 5.52 44.82
CA GLU A 81 18.18 5.74 45.62
C GLU A 81 18.60 6.02 47.07
N GLU A 82 18.81 7.29 47.41
CA GLU A 82 18.59 7.74 48.78
C GLU A 82 17.16 7.31 49.11
N PRO A 83 16.92 6.48 50.14
CA PRO A 83 15.57 6.04 50.48
C PRO A 83 14.78 7.28 50.89
N SER A 84 14.10 7.89 49.93
CA SER A 84 13.18 8.97 50.16
C SER A 84 12.10 8.38 51.04
N GLU A 85 11.91 8.93 52.24
CA GLU A 85 10.67 8.80 53.01
C GLU A 85 9.50 9.51 52.29
N GLU A 86 9.49 9.51 50.94
CA GLU A 86 8.30 9.73 50.16
C GLU A 86 7.41 8.53 50.42
N LEU A 87 6.45 8.76 51.32
CA LEU A 87 5.25 7.98 51.56
C LEU A 87 4.93 7.10 50.34
N SER A 88 5.43 5.86 50.39
CA SER A 88 5.10 4.82 49.43
C SER A 88 3.60 4.62 49.56
N VAL A 89 2.83 5.33 48.74
CA VAL A 89 1.43 5.02 48.54
C VAL A 89 1.46 3.61 47.97
N PRO A 90 0.99 2.58 48.70
CA PRO A 90 1.11 1.22 48.22
C PRO A 90 0.27 1.13 46.95
N GLY A 91 0.96 1.09 45.81
CA GLY A 91 0.35 0.82 44.53
C GLY A 91 -0.26 -0.58 44.53
N PRO A 92 -1.18 -0.88 43.59
CA PRO A 92 -1.70 -2.23 43.46
C PRO A 92 -0.54 -3.22 43.24
N VAL A 93 -0.37 -4.13 44.19
CA VAL A 93 0.64 -5.19 44.12
C VAL A 93 0.05 -6.40 43.37
N PRO A 94 0.82 -7.09 42.51
CA PRO A 94 0.37 -8.32 41.89
C PRO A 94 -0.02 -9.38 42.93
N ASP A 95 -1.21 -9.95 42.80
CA ASP A 95 -1.60 -11.11 43.61
C ASP A 95 -0.80 -12.35 43.14
N THR A 96 0.13 -12.80 43.97
CA THR A 96 0.97 -13.99 43.71
C THR A 96 0.31 -15.30 44.14
N ASN A 97 -0.83 -15.25 44.83
CA ASN A 97 -1.52 -16.44 45.34
C ASN A 97 -2.56 -16.98 44.35
N ARG A 98 -2.97 -16.19 43.35
CA ARG A 98 -3.86 -16.66 42.28
C ARG A 98 -3.12 -17.60 41.32
N LYS A 99 -3.87 -18.52 40.71
CA LYS A 99 -3.35 -19.33 39.60
C LYS A 99 -3.15 -18.44 38.36
N ARG A 100 -2.04 -18.62 37.65
CA ARG A 100 -1.77 -17.95 36.38
C ARG A 100 -2.66 -18.54 35.28
N GLU A 101 -3.16 -17.69 34.40
CA GLU A 101 -3.95 -18.05 33.23
C GLU A 101 -3.05 -18.39 32.03
N ALA A 102 -3.63 -19.02 31.00
CA ALA A 102 -2.87 -19.53 29.85
C ALA A 102 -2.11 -18.42 29.11
N LEU A 103 -2.72 -17.24 28.91
CA LEU A 103 -2.10 -16.11 28.21
C LEU A 103 -0.97 -15.43 29.00
N GLU A 104 -0.81 -15.73 30.30
CA GLU A 104 0.26 -15.17 31.12
C GLU A 104 1.61 -15.88 30.96
N SER A 105 1.66 -16.97 30.20
CA SER A 105 2.90 -17.62 29.80
C SER A 105 3.61 -16.89 28.65
N PHE A 106 2.87 -16.03 27.93
CA PHE A 106 3.37 -15.27 26.78
C PHE A 106 3.68 -13.82 27.18
N PRO A 107 4.74 -13.22 26.63
CA PRO A 107 4.99 -11.80 26.82
C PRO A 107 3.96 -10.97 26.02
N LEU A 108 3.58 -9.80 26.55
CA LEU A 108 2.48 -9.00 26.01
C LEU A 108 2.71 -8.53 24.57
N ASP A 109 3.97 -8.30 24.20
CA ASP A 109 4.40 -7.89 22.86
C ASP A 109 4.28 -9.00 21.81
N SER A 110 4.16 -10.26 22.23
CA SER A 110 3.94 -11.41 21.34
C SER A 110 2.46 -11.66 21.01
N LEU A 111 1.54 -11.02 21.73
CA LEU A 111 0.10 -11.20 21.54
C LEU A 111 -0.42 -10.30 20.41
N ALA A 112 -1.21 -10.86 19.50
CA ALA A 112 -1.80 -10.13 18.37
C ALA A 112 -3.31 -9.94 18.57
N PHE A 113 -3.80 -8.71 18.43
CA PHE A 113 -5.24 -8.46 18.40
C PHE A 113 -5.82 -8.86 17.03
N VAL A 114 -6.82 -9.75 17.02
CA VAL A 114 -7.38 -10.32 15.78
C VAL A 114 -8.81 -9.90 15.50
N GLY A 115 -9.48 -9.20 16.41
CA GLY A 115 -10.80 -8.62 16.16
C GLY A 115 -11.69 -8.56 17.39
N ASN A 116 -12.98 -8.37 17.17
CA ASN A 116 -13.98 -8.32 18.23
C ASN A 116 -15.08 -9.35 18.01
N LEU A 117 -15.63 -9.88 19.10
CA LEU A 117 -16.79 -10.77 19.10
C LEU A 117 -17.88 -10.19 20.00
N GLU A 118 -19.07 -9.95 19.45
CA GLU A 118 -20.23 -9.57 20.25
C GLU A 118 -21.11 -10.80 20.52
N LYS A 119 -21.36 -11.10 21.79
CA LYS A 119 -22.22 -12.21 22.20
C LYS A 119 -23.05 -11.82 23.42
N GLY A 120 -24.37 -11.90 23.28
CA GLY A 120 -25.30 -11.59 24.36
C GLY A 120 -25.20 -10.14 24.87
N GLY A 121 -24.92 -9.18 23.98
CA GLY A 121 -24.73 -7.77 24.34
C GLY A 121 -23.40 -7.46 25.03
N THR A 122 -22.48 -8.43 25.12
CA THR A 122 -21.12 -8.22 25.62
C THR A 122 -20.14 -8.23 24.45
N LEU A 123 -19.29 -7.20 24.38
CA LEU A 123 -18.20 -7.07 23.41
C LEU A 123 -16.92 -7.68 23.98
N TRP A 124 -16.34 -8.63 23.24
CA TRP A 124 -15.09 -9.31 23.56
C TRP A 124 -14.00 -8.91 22.57
N GLY A 125 -12.79 -8.64 23.05
CA GLY A 125 -11.60 -8.53 22.22
C GLY A 125 -10.98 -9.90 22.00
N LEU A 126 -10.72 -10.26 20.75
CA LEU A 126 -10.05 -11.50 20.38
C LEU A 126 -8.55 -11.22 20.25
N VAL A 127 -7.76 -12.03 20.96
CA VAL A 127 -6.30 -11.94 20.98
C VAL A 127 -5.75 -13.32 20.68
N GLN A 128 -4.73 -13.38 19.82
CA GLN A 128 -4.05 -14.59 19.40
C GLN A 128 -2.66 -14.64 20.02
N ALA A 129 -2.32 -15.80 20.59
CA ALA A 129 -0.99 -16.09 21.11
C ALA A 129 -0.04 -16.54 19.99
N PRO A 130 1.28 -16.40 20.16
CA PRO A 130 2.27 -16.74 19.12
C PRO A 130 2.35 -18.24 18.81
N ASP A 131 1.66 -19.10 19.56
CA ASP A 131 1.53 -20.53 19.32
C ASP A 131 0.33 -20.91 18.43
N ASP A 132 -0.30 -19.92 17.78
CA ASP A 132 -1.47 -20.05 16.91
C ASP A 132 -2.72 -20.65 17.61
N SER A 133 -2.82 -20.53 18.94
CA SER A 133 -3.98 -20.97 19.74
C SER A 133 -5.11 -19.95 19.88
#